data_AF-A0A4Y9YRL4-F1
#
_entry.id   AF-A0A4Y9YRL4-F1
#
_cell.length_a   1.000
_cell.length_b   1.000
_cell.length_c   1.000
_cell.angle_alpha   90.00
_cell.angle_beta   90.00
_cell.angle_gamma   90.00
#
_symmetry.space_group_name_H-M   'P 1'
#
loop_
_entity.id
_entity.type
_entity.pdbx_description
1 polymer ?
#
loop_
_entity_poly.entity_id
_entity_poly.type
_entity_poly.pdbx_seq_one_letter_code
_entity_poly.pdbx_strand_id
1 'polypeptide(L)'
;MPATQAYGFVLDMEIIRHWAIKFYTNSHGDKLSTLSPEDAEEELSTACTVTISMLPMVIYREFPRIPSVWYRLARIDRKKYLLVLKDNETAASTKAKVEPDDVEGVRQKLDLGTQRPRWYPILT
;
A
#
# COMPACT_ATOMS: atom_id res chain seq x y z
N MET A 1 -0.25 18.02 15.16
CA MET A 1 -0.79 18.52 13.87
C MET A 1 -0.86 17.33 12.94
N PRO A 2 -1.88 17.22 12.06
CA PRO A 2 -1.94 16.11 11.11
C PRO A 2 -0.70 16.13 10.19
N ALA A 3 -0.23 14.95 9.77
CA ALA A 3 0.93 14.81 8.91
C ALA A 3 0.69 15.44 7.53
N THR A 4 1.46 16.44 7.13
CA THR A 4 1.32 17.05 5.80
C THR A 4 2.15 16.35 4.73
N GLN A 5 3.15 15.57 5.13
CA GLN A 5 4.05 14.85 4.24
C GLN A 5 4.32 13.45 4.75
N ALA A 6 4.49 12.52 3.82
CA ALA A 6 4.87 11.15 4.13
C ALA A 6 5.96 10.65 3.18
N TYR A 7 6.85 9.83 3.73
CA TYR A 7 7.89 9.13 3.00
C TYR A 7 7.40 7.74 2.65
N GLY A 8 7.47 7.36 1.37
CA GLY A 8 7.00 6.05 0.96
C GLY A 8 7.04 5.77 -0.53
N PHE A 9 6.41 4.66 -0.90
CA PHE A 9 6.29 4.19 -2.28
C PHE A 9 4.93 4.51 -2.87
N VAL A 10 4.91 4.93 -4.14
CA VAL A 10 3.67 5.24 -4.84
C VAL A 10 3.17 3.97 -5.50
N LEU A 11 1.95 3.58 -5.12
CA LEU A 11 1.21 2.47 -5.69
C LEU A 11 0.13 3.05 -6.61
N ASP A 12 0.14 2.64 -7.87
CA ASP A 12 -0.96 2.90 -8.78
C ASP A 12 -2.06 1.84 -8.63
N MET A 13 -3.15 2.05 -9.35
CA MET A 13 -4.26 1.10 -9.36
C MET A 13 -3.91 -0.26 -9.96
N GLU A 14 -2.87 -0.37 -10.79
CA GLU A 14 -2.47 -1.66 -11.36
C GLU A 14 -1.85 -2.54 -10.29
N ILE A 15 -0.95 -1.97 -9.46
CA ILE A 15 -0.38 -2.66 -8.29
C ILE A 15 -1.49 -3.03 -7.30
N ILE A 16 -2.42 -2.11 -7.00
CA ILE A 16 -3.53 -2.40 -6.10
C ILE A 16 -4.43 -3.52 -6.66
N ARG A 17 -4.75 -3.48 -7.96
CA ARG A 17 -5.57 -4.52 -8.61
C ARG A 17 -4.88 -5.88 -8.62
N HIS A 18 -3.56 -5.92 -8.86
CA HIS A 18 -2.77 -7.15 -8.76
C HIS A 18 -2.86 -7.77 -7.36
N TRP A 19 -2.68 -6.97 -6.32
CA TRP A 19 -2.81 -7.43 -4.93
C TRP A 19 -4.25 -7.82 -4.57
N ALA A 20 -5.25 -7.11 -5.11
CA ALA A 20 -6.65 -7.44 -4.91
C ALA A 20 -7.02 -8.80 -5.48
N ILE A 21 -6.56 -9.12 -6.70
CA ILE A 21 -6.71 -10.45 -7.28
C ILE A 21 -6.07 -11.49 -6.37
N LYS A 22 -4.83 -11.27 -5.91
CA LYS A 22 -4.13 -12.20 -5.03
C LYS A 22 -4.87 -12.44 -3.71
N PHE A 23 -5.35 -11.40 -3.04
CA PHE A 23 -6.12 -11.54 -1.80
C PHE A 23 -7.48 -12.20 -2.03
N TYR A 24 -8.15 -11.86 -3.13
CA TYR A 24 -9.43 -12.46 -3.50
C TYR A 24 -9.27 -13.95 -3.76
N THR A 25 -8.30 -14.33 -4.61
CA THR A 25 -8.01 -15.73 -4.94
C THR A 25 -7.63 -16.55 -3.72
N ASN A 26 -6.85 -15.97 -2.79
CA ASN A 26 -6.52 -16.65 -1.54
C ASN A 26 -7.74 -16.92 -0.65
N SER A 27 -8.78 -16.09 -0.73
CA SER A 27 -9.98 -16.19 0.12
C SER A 27 -11.12 -16.98 -0.54
N HIS A 28 -11.24 -16.91 -1.86
CA HIS A 28 -12.38 -17.42 -2.63
C HIS A 28 -12.00 -18.37 -3.77
N GLY A 29 -10.71 -18.68 -3.97
CA GLY A 29 -10.24 -19.46 -5.11
C GLY A 29 -10.42 -18.74 -6.45
N ASP A 30 -10.65 -19.49 -7.51
CA ASP A 30 -10.82 -18.94 -8.87
C ASP A 30 -12.25 -18.44 -9.15
N LYS A 31 -12.97 -17.97 -8.14
CA LYS A 31 -14.38 -17.57 -8.28
C LYS A 31 -14.59 -16.45 -9.31
N LEU A 32 -13.60 -15.55 -9.49
CA LEU A 32 -13.69 -14.48 -10.50
C LEU A 32 -13.84 -15.02 -11.93
N SER A 33 -13.25 -16.18 -12.27
CA SER A 33 -13.34 -16.75 -13.62
C SER A 33 -14.72 -17.36 -13.92
N THR A 34 -15.52 -17.60 -12.88
CA THR A 34 -16.87 -18.18 -12.99
C THR A 34 -17.97 -17.13 -13.16
N LEU A 35 -17.64 -15.85 -12.98
CA LEU A 35 -18.59 -14.74 -13.03
C LEU A 35 -18.71 -14.17 -14.44
N SER A 36 -19.80 -13.43 -14.68
CA SER A 36 -19.88 -12.58 -15.86
C SER A 36 -18.80 -11.48 -15.80
N PRO A 37 -18.39 -10.89 -16.94
CA PRO A 37 -17.41 -9.80 -16.93
C PRO A 37 -17.81 -8.60 -16.08
N GLU A 38 -19.11 -8.29 -16.00
CA GLU A 38 -19.63 -7.17 -15.21
C GLU A 38 -19.55 -7.48 -13.70
N ASP A 39 -20.02 -8.65 -13.28
CA ASP A 39 -19.98 -9.08 -11.88
C ASP A 39 -18.53 -9.25 -11.39
N ALA A 40 -17.64 -9.77 -12.25
CA ALA A 40 -16.22 -9.92 -11.94
C ALA A 40 -15.55 -8.57 -11.70
N GLU A 41 -15.90 -7.54 -12.47
CA GLU A 41 -15.36 -6.19 -12.29
C GLU A 41 -15.91 -5.54 -11.00
N GLU A 42 -17.18 -5.77 -10.65
CA GLU A 42 -17.76 -5.28 -9.39
C GLU A 42 -17.09 -5.91 -8.16
N GLU A 43 -16.92 -7.24 -8.18
CA GLU A 43 -16.22 -7.98 -7.13
C GLU A 43 -14.77 -7.53 -7.01
N LEU A 44 -14.08 -7.32 -8.13
CA LEU A 44 -12.70 -6.86 -8.14
C LEU A 44 -12.56 -5.40 -7.67
N SER A 45 -13.51 -4.53 -7.99
CA SER A 45 -13.58 -3.16 -7.47
C SER A 45 -13.73 -3.16 -5.94
N THR A 46 -14.59 -4.04 -5.42
CA THR A 46 -14.74 -4.26 -3.98
C THR A 46 -13.45 -4.80 -3.35
N ALA A 47 -12.81 -5.78 -3.99
CA ALA A 47 -11.54 -6.34 -3.54
C ALA A 47 -10.42 -5.29 -3.52
N CYS A 48 -10.38 -4.35 -4.49
CA CYS A 48 -9.44 -3.23 -4.49
C CYS A 48 -9.63 -2.34 -3.25
N THR A 49 -10.88 -2.05 -2.90
CA THR A 49 -11.21 -1.25 -1.70
C THR A 49 -10.70 -1.93 -0.43
N VAL A 50 -10.94 -3.23 -0.29
CA VAL A 50 -10.43 -4.03 0.85
C VAL A 50 -8.89 -4.07 0.85
N THR A 51 -8.27 -4.20 -0.33
CA THR A 51 -6.82 -4.25 -0.48
C THR A 51 -6.15 -2.96 -0.03
N ILE A 52 -6.74 -1.80 -0.30
CA ILE A 52 -6.22 -0.51 0.17
C ILE A 52 -6.13 -0.48 1.71
N SER A 53 -7.04 -1.13 2.42
CA SER A 53 -6.99 -1.23 3.88
C SER A 53 -6.05 -2.33 4.37
N MET A 54 -5.97 -3.47 3.66
CA MET A 54 -5.22 -4.64 4.12
C MET A 54 -3.73 -4.63 3.75
N LEU A 55 -3.37 -4.08 2.60
CA LEU A 55 -2.01 -4.13 2.08
C LEU A 55 -0.98 -3.54 3.07
N PRO A 56 -1.21 -2.38 3.71
CA PRO A 56 -0.32 -1.90 4.77
C PRO A 56 -0.11 -2.94 5.86
N MET A 57 -1.17 -3.56 6.37
CA MET A 57 -1.03 -4.54 7.46
C MET A 57 -0.15 -5.72 7.07
N VAL A 58 -0.24 -6.20 5.81
CA VAL A 58 0.62 -7.28 5.31
C VAL A 58 2.08 -6.85 5.28
N ILE A 59 2.37 -5.68 4.71
CA ILE A 59 3.74 -5.16 4.61
C ILE A 59 4.35 -4.98 6.01
N TYR A 60 3.66 -4.30 6.91
CA TYR A 60 4.24 -3.98 8.20
C TYR A 60 4.42 -5.20 9.13
N ARG A 61 3.61 -6.26 8.94
CA ARG A 61 3.85 -7.55 9.62
C ARG A 61 5.14 -8.23 9.15
N GLU A 62 5.45 -8.10 7.86
CA GLU A 62 6.65 -8.68 7.25
C GLU A 62 7.91 -7.83 7.53
N PHE A 63 7.74 -6.52 7.66
CA PHE A 63 8.80 -5.55 7.93
C PHE A 63 8.55 -4.76 9.24
N PRO A 64 8.62 -5.42 10.42
CA PRO A 64 8.21 -4.83 11.71
C PRO A 64 9.13 -3.71 12.22
N ARG A 65 10.31 -3.54 11.60
CA ARG A 65 11.24 -2.45 11.90
C ARG A 65 10.80 -1.11 11.31
N ILE A 66 9.85 -1.11 10.37
CA ILE A 66 9.30 0.11 9.79
C ILE A 66 8.42 0.81 10.84
N PRO A 67 8.62 2.12 11.10
CA PRO A 67 7.85 2.86 12.11
C PRO A 67 6.33 2.77 11.86
N SER A 68 5.64 2.05 12.74
CA SER A 68 4.27 1.56 12.51
C SER A 68 3.16 2.52 12.95
N VAL A 69 3.41 3.83 13.03
CA VAL A 69 2.52 4.73 13.79
C VAL A 69 1.09 4.68 13.24
N TRP A 70 0.93 4.60 11.92
CA TRP A 70 -0.35 4.32 11.25
C TRP A 70 -0.13 3.43 10.03
N TYR A 71 -0.62 2.18 10.05
CA TYR A 71 -0.62 1.26 8.90
C TYR A 71 -1.50 1.81 7.77
N ARG A 72 -1.00 2.76 6.95
CA ARG A 72 -1.86 3.44 5.98
C ARG A 72 -1.30 3.49 4.56
N LEU A 73 -2.23 3.39 3.62
CA LEU A 73 -2.10 3.90 2.26
C LEU A 73 -2.72 5.30 2.23
N ALA A 74 -1.91 6.33 2.12
CA ALA A 74 -2.39 7.70 2.00
C ALA A 74 -2.75 8.00 0.54
N ARG A 75 -3.92 8.59 0.28
CA ARG A 75 -4.29 8.98 -1.08
C ARG A 75 -3.49 10.22 -1.48
N ILE A 76 -2.80 10.17 -2.62
CA ILE A 76 -2.05 11.30 -3.18
C ILE A 76 -2.72 11.89 -4.43
N ASP A 77 -3.50 11.07 -5.15
CA ASP A 77 -4.28 11.47 -6.32
C ASP A 77 -5.48 10.53 -6.50
N ARG A 78 -6.34 10.77 -7.49
CA ARG A 78 -7.54 9.96 -7.80
C ARG A 78 -7.24 8.47 -7.93
N LYS A 79 -6.09 8.10 -8.50
CA LYS A 79 -5.69 6.72 -8.82
C LYS A 79 -4.35 6.30 -8.23
N LYS A 80 -3.82 7.08 -7.28
CA LYS A 80 -2.50 6.80 -6.68
C LYS A 80 -2.57 6.88 -5.18
N TYR A 81 -1.97 5.88 -4.55
CA TYR A 81 -1.83 5.75 -3.12
C TYR A 81 -0.35 5.75 -2.77
N LEU A 82 -0.03 6.23 -1.59
CA LEU A 82 1.30 6.22 -1.03
C LEU A 82 1.31 5.22 0.13
N LEU A 83 2.08 4.15 -0.03
CA LEU A 83 2.41 3.28 1.10
C LEU A 83 3.37 4.04 1.99
N VAL A 84 2.84 4.59 3.08
CA VAL A 84 3.61 5.37 4.04
C VAL A 84 4.56 4.43 4.76
N LEU A 85 5.84 4.80 4.86
CA LEU A 85 6.85 4.13 5.69
C LEU A 85 7.19 4.96 6.93
N LYS A 86 7.08 6.28 6.81
CA LYS A 86 7.08 7.24 7.91
C LYS A 86 6.44 8.56 7.48
N ASP A 87 6.11 9.42 8.43
CA ASP A 87 5.53 10.73 8.17
C ASP A 87 6.17 11.84 9.00
N ASN A 88 5.64 13.05 8.86
CA ASN A 88 6.07 14.22 9.60
C ASN A 88 5.11 14.63 10.74
N GLU A 89 4.24 13.73 11.22
CA GLU A 89 3.27 14.06 12.27
C GLU A 89 3.97 14.51 13.56
N THR A 90 5.08 13.86 13.89
CA THR A 90 5.87 14.13 15.09
C THR A 90 7.34 14.28 14.74
N ALA A 91 8.10 14.96 15.61
CA ALA A 91 9.55 15.02 15.48
C ALA A 91 10.19 13.62 15.55
N ALA A 92 9.60 12.70 16.31
CA ALA A 92 10.04 11.31 16.40
C ALA A 92 9.82 10.56 15.08
N SER A 93 8.62 10.62 14.48
CA SER A 93 8.33 9.96 13.20
C SER A 93 9.16 10.54 12.06
N THR A 94 9.39 11.86 12.05
CA THR A 94 10.23 12.53 11.05
C THR A 94 11.68 12.00 11.08
N LYS A 95 12.25 11.90 12.29
CA LYS A 95 13.63 11.46 12.52
C LYS A 95 13.79 9.93 12.53
N ALA A 96 12.71 9.18 12.57
CA ALA A 96 12.76 7.73 12.54
C ALA A 96 13.51 7.26 11.30
N LYS A 97 14.45 6.33 11.52
CA LYS A 97 15.22 5.71 10.45
C LYS A 97 14.40 4.54 9.91
N VAL A 98 14.26 4.50 8.59
CA VAL A 98 13.78 3.31 7.90
C VAL A 98 15.03 2.62 7.36
N GLU A 99 15.26 1.38 7.77
CA GLU A 99 16.48 0.68 7.38
C GLU A 99 16.47 0.39 5.86
N PRO A 100 17.62 0.53 5.16
CA PRO A 100 17.70 0.28 3.73
C PRO A 100 17.21 -1.12 3.33
N ASP A 101 17.48 -2.12 4.17
CA ASP A 101 17.05 -3.50 3.93
C ASP A 101 15.52 -3.64 3.95
N ASP A 102 14.84 -2.92 4.85
CA ASP A 102 13.38 -2.92 4.90
C ASP A 102 12.79 -2.17 3.70
N VAL A 103 13.39 -1.04 3.32
CA VAL A 103 13.00 -0.31 2.10
C VAL A 103 13.09 -1.21 0.87
N GLU A 104 14.21 -1.92 0.73
CA GLU A 104 14.46 -2.82 -0.39
C GLU A 104 13.53 -4.03 -0.35
N GLY A 105 13.31 -4.62 0.82
CA GLY A 105 12.36 -5.71 1.01
C GLY A 105 10.93 -5.32 0.61
N VAL A 106 10.46 -4.13 1.02
CA VAL A 106 9.15 -3.61 0.60
C VAL A 106 9.09 -3.41 -0.91
N ARG A 107 10.15 -2.83 -1.51
CA ARG A 107 10.23 -2.61 -2.97
C ARG A 107 10.11 -3.92 -3.74
N GLN A 108 10.85 -4.95 -3.32
CA GLN A 108 10.83 -6.27 -3.94
C GLN A 108 9.48 -6.95 -3.74
N LYS A 109 8.92 -6.87 -2.52
CA LYS A 109 7.63 -7.50 -2.20
C LYS A 109 6.48 -6.99 -3.06
N LEU A 110 6.49 -5.69 -3.32
CA LEU A 110 5.49 -4.99 -4.12
C LEU A 110 5.82 -4.94 -5.61
N ASP A 111 6.93 -5.56 -6.02
CA ASP A 111 7.44 -5.58 -7.40
C ASP A 111 7.55 -4.18 -8.05
N LEU A 112 8.11 -3.21 -7.31
CA LEU A 112 8.12 -1.80 -7.74
C LEU A 112 9.25 -1.44 -8.73
N GLY A 113 9.94 -2.44 -9.29
CA GLY A 113 11.08 -2.22 -10.17
C GLY A 113 12.11 -1.26 -9.56
N THR A 114 12.64 -0.30 -10.32
CA THR A 114 13.65 0.66 -9.83
C THR A 114 13.08 1.82 -9.00
N GLN A 115 11.80 1.79 -8.61
CA GLN A 115 11.20 2.85 -7.81
C GLN A 115 11.95 2.99 -6.47
N ARG A 116 12.15 4.24 -6.05
CA ARG A 116 12.72 4.58 -4.73
C ARG A 116 11.69 5.37 -3.93
N PRO A 117 11.59 5.16 -2.62
CA PRO A 117 10.68 5.93 -1.79
C PRO A 117 11.14 7.38 -1.68
N ARG A 118 10.17 8.29 -1.62
CA ARG A 118 10.40 9.74 -1.53
C ARG A 118 9.37 10.37 -0.59
N TRP A 119 9.61 11.62 -0.22
CA TRP A 119 8.63 12.43 0.49
C TRP A 119 7.58 12.96 -0.49
N TYR A 120 6.32 12.80 -0.14
CA TYR A 120 5.17 13.29 -0.90
C TYR A 120 4.26 14.12 0.00
N PRO A 121 3.61 15.17 -0.52
CA PRO A 121 2.46 15.76 0.15
C PRO A 121 1.35 14.72 0.22
N ILE A 122 0.64 14.66 1.34
CA ILE A 122 -0.51 13.76 1.51
C ILE A 122 -1.77 14.56 1.81
N LEU A 123 -2.90 14.05 1.34
CA LEU A 123 -4.21 14.55 1.73
C LEU A 123 -4.57 13.88 3.07
N THR A 124 -4.57 14.66 4.14
CA THR A 124 -5.05 14.25 5.48
C THR A 124 -6.51 14.56 5.68
#